data_AF-A0A7R9ZPI9-F1
#
_entry.id   AF-A0A7R9ZPI9-F1
#
_cell.length_a   1.000
_cell.length_b   1.000
_cell.length_c   1.000
_cell.angle_alpha   90.00
_cell.angle_beta   90.00
_cell.angle_gamma   90.00
#
_symmetry.space_group_name_H-M   'P 1'
#
loop_
_entity.id
_entity.type
_entity.pdbx_description
1 polymer ?
#
loop_
_entity_poly.entity_id
_entity_poly.type
_entity_poly.pdbx_seq_one_letter_code
_entity_poly.pdbx_strand_id
1 'polypeptide(L)'
;MFRTSASSNGKLYLLGVSLIAVVTSSVAFAVSSSQSSQSPQLSSSKTMSESAKSSNADDATCKSPIVDLVGESCERGGTILDEKAMIQRQKFPIGPDELIRKAKYVLKKDTGVLEPTLWADDFEFCAPIVGPLGKEEFLTAAGSFDVYKAFPDFDNRYFGFTVDPLEPGRVWFFVRLVGTNTGGLFGRAPNNRVAELPPQVFSMKFNEEGKVKELTVGYSVDRRQGNTGGLGGLFGLFYGVGQGLPFPEGRPYRLSWQYRILNAIGTWAQRFTSKKDE
;
A
#
# COMPACT_ATOMS: atom_id res chain seq x y z
N MET A 1 -33.45 23.86 54.09
CA MET A 1 -32.71 22.73 54.69
C MET A 1 -32.66 21.63 53.65
N PHE A 2 -31.53 21.52 52.95
CA PHE A 2 -31.30 20.56 51.88
C PHE A 2 -31.21 19.13 52.46
N ARG A 3 -31.88 18.17 51.85
CA ARG A 3 -31.42 16.77 51.85
C ARG A 3 -31.83 16.07 50.57
N THR A 4 -30.80 15.82 49.79
CA THR A 4 -30.68 15.00 48.59
C THR A 4 -30.91 13.52 48.91
N SER A 5 -31.61 12.80 48.02
CA SER A 5 -31.56 11.35 47.91
C SER A 5 -31.09 11.00 46.50
N ALA A 6 -29.94 10.32 46.44
CA ALA A 6 -29.25 9.96 45.22
C ALA A 6 -29.82 8.66 44.65
N SER A 7 -30.13 8.68 43.35
CA SER A 7 -30.46 7.50 42.56
C SER A 7 -29.28 7.13 41.67
N SER A 8 -29.03 5.82 41.60
CA SER A 8 -27.97 5.14 40.85
C SER A 8 -28.04 5.41 39.36
N ASN A 9 -26.89 5.53 38.69
CA ASN A 9 -26.63 4.79 37.46
C ASN A 9 -25.15 4.87 37.01
N GLY A 10 -24.54 3.67 36.92
CA GLY A 10 -23.63 3.25 35.86
C GLY A 10 -22.45 4.15 35.45
N LYS A 11 -21.30 3.97 36.11
CA LYS A 11 -19.99 4.26 35.50
C LYS A 11 -19.63 3.12 34.53
N LEU A 12 -19.84 3.34 33.24
CA LEU A 12 -19.21 2.55 32.18
C LEU A 12 -17.92 3.26 31.79
N TYR A 13 -16.79 2.85 32.38
CA TYR A 13 -15.48 3.37 31.99
C TYR A 13 -15.15 2.86 30.59
N LEU A 14 -14.98 3.79 29.64
CA LEU A 14 -14.32 3.56 28.38
C LEU A 14 -12.90 3.03 28.63
N LEU A 15 -12.64 1.79 28.23
CA LEU A 15 -11.30 1.28 27.95
C LEU A 15 -10.79 1.97 26.68
N GLY A 16 -10.29 3.19 26.86
CA GLY A 16 -9.61 3.97 25.83
C GLY A 16 -8.11 3.69 25.86
N VAL A 17 -7.63 3.08 24.77
CA VAL A 17 -6.29 3.28 24.18
C VAL A 17 -5.11 3.26 25.16
N SER A 18 -4.62 2.05 25.45
CA SER A 18 -3.25 1.85 25.91
C SER A 18 -2.66 0.61 25.25
N LEU A 19 -2.15 0.79 24.03
CA LEU A 19 -1.41 -0.23 23.30
C LEU A 19 -0.15 0.37 22.66
N ILE A 20 0.63 1.13 23.43
CA ILE A 20 1.95 1.66 22.97
C ILE A 20 3.10 1.34 23.94
N ALA A 21 2.88 0.67 25.08
CA ALA A 21 3.96 0.48 26.06
C ALA A 21 4.04 -0.91 26.69
N VAL A 22 4.29 -1.98 25.92
CA VAL A 22 4.83 -3.24 26.49
C VAL A 22 5.60 -4.04 25.42
N VAL A 23 6.92 -3.83 25.26
CA VAL A 23 7.90 -4.92 25.04
C VAL A 23 9.29 -4.43 25.47
N THR A 24 9.58 -4.50 26.77
CA THR A 24 10.95 -4.57 27.27
C THR A 24 11.01 -5.61 28.37
N SER A 25 11.54 -6.80 28.07
CA SER A 25 12.21 -7.69 29.04
C SER A 25 12.91 -8.85 28.32
N SER A 26 14.24 -8.71 28.23
CA SER A 26 15.30 -9.69 28.47
C SER A 26 15.07 -11.18 28.17
N VAL A 27 15.80 -11.73 27.19
CA VAL A 27 16.51 -13.02 27.35
C VAL A 27 17.84 -12.96 26.59
N ALA A 28 18.92 -13.33 27.29
CA ALA A 28 20.29 -13.36 26.81
C ALA A 28 20.63 -14.62 26.00
N PHE A 29 21.56 -14.41 25.05
CA PHE A 29 22.53 -15.30 24.42
C PHE A 29 22.53 -16.81 24.73
N ALA A 30 22.55 -17.61 23.66
CA ALA A 30 23.48 -18.73 23.51
C ALA A 30 23.89 -18.87 22.03
N VAL A 31 25.15 -18.54 21.74
CA VAL A 31 25.84 -18.79 20.48
C VAL A 31 26.28 -20.24 20.45
N SER A 32 26.01 -20.95 19.35
CA SER A 32 26.78 -22.15 19.00
C SER A 32 27.10 -22.11 17.50
N SER A 33 28.40 -22.06 17.25
CA SER A 33 29.08 -22.13 15.97
C SER A 33 29.01 -23.52 15.36
N SER A 34 28.78 -23.62 14.06
CA SER A 34 29.46 -24.65 13.24
C SER A 34 29.58 -24.18 11.78
N GLN A 35 30.78 -24.38 11.25
CA GLN A 35 31.26 -24.01 9.92
C GLN A 35 30.85 -25.05 8.88
N SER A 36 30.69 -24.63 7.62
CA SER A 36 31.25 -25.25 6.40
C SER A 36 30.60 -24.57 5.18
N SER A 37 31.31 -23.72 4.44
CA SER A 37 32.18 -24.05 3.30
C SER A 37 31.48 -24.90 2.22
N GLN A 38 31.10 -24.28 1.11
CA GLN A 38 31.67 -24.52 -0.23
C GLN A 38 30.79 -23.87 -1.33
N SER A 39 31.40 -22.98 -2.10
CA SER A 39 30.99 -22.68 -3.48
C SER A 39 31.56 -23.74 -4.42
N PRO A 40 30.94 -23.94 -5.58
CA PRO A 40 31.75 -24.03 -6.80
C PRO A 40 31.21 -23.16 -7.93
N GLN A 41 32.17 -22.63 -8.69
CA GLN A 41 31.97 -21.91 -9.94
C GLN A 41 31.75 -22.85 -11.14
N LEU A 42 31.14 -22.25 -12.18
CA LEU A 42 31.34 -22.42 -13.63
C LEU A 42 31.36 -23.83 -14.25
N SER A 43 30.46 -24.06 -15.21
CA SER A 43 30.88 -24.61 -16.50
C SER A 43 30.02 -24.09 -17.66
N SER A 44 30.74 -23.68 -18.70
CA SER A 44 30.32 -23.15 -20.00
C SER A 44 29.68 -24.20 -20.94
N SER A 45 29.35 -23.76 -22.15
CA SER A 45 28.88 -24.46 -23.36
C SER A 45 27.35 -24.45 -23.55
N LYS A 46 26.76 -24.07 -24.70
CA LYS A 46 27.21 -24.12 -26.09
C LYS A 46 26.50 -23.04 -26.92
N THR A 47 27.27 -22.32 -27.72
CA THR A 47 26.82 -21.59 -28.91
C THR A 47 26.45 -22.60 -30.00
N MET A 48 25.27 -22.46 -30.62
CA MET A 48 25.03 -22.98 -31.96
C MET A 48 24.44 -21.84 -32.81
N SER A 49 25.26 -21.33 -33.72
CA SER A 49 24.81 -20.70 -34.95
C SER A 49 24.59 -21.80 -35.98
N GLU A 50 23.45 -21.81 -36.68
CA GLU A 50 23.43 -21.56 -38.14
C GLU A 50 22.03 -21.71 -38.75
N SER A 51 21.78 -20.74 -39.62
CA SER A 51 21.05 -20.81 -40.89
C SER A 51 19.53 -20.76 -40.94
N ALA A 52 19.11 -19.71 -41.62
CA ALA A 52 17.77 -19.37 -42.05
C ALA A 52 17.16 -20.42 -42.99
N LYS A 53 15.84 -20.61 -42.84
CA LYS A 53 14.96 -20.84 -43.98
C LYS A 53 13.64 -20.11 -43.76
N SER A 54 13.44 -19.12 -44.62
CA SER A 54 12.20 -18.43 -44.90
C SER A 54 11.11 -19.44 -45.27
N SER A 55 9.98 -19.36 -44.58
CA SER A 55 8.69 -19.72 -45.13
C SER A 55 7.68 -18.71 -44.60
N ASN A 56 7.22 -17.84 -45.50
CA ASN A 56 6.11 -16.92 -45.28
C ASN A 56 4.93 -17.68 -44.68
N ALA A 57 4.55 -17.30 -43.46
CA ALA A 57 3.25 -17.59 -42.90
C ALA A 57 2.61 -16.23 -42.63
N ASP A 58 1.54 -16.00 -43.36
CA ASP A 58 0.70 -14.82 -43.43
C ASP A 58 0.58 -14.06 -42.10
N ASP A 59 1.10 -12.83 -42.13
CA ASP A 59 0.83 -11.75 -41.17
C ASP A 59 -0.65 -11.38 -41.26
N ALA A 60 -1.50 -12.18 -40.64
CA ALA A 60 -2.84 -11.79 -40.27
C ALA A 60 -2.73 -10.81 -39.09
N THR A 61 -2.21 -9.61 -39.35
CA THR A 61 -2.29 -8.51 -38.41
C THR A 61 -3.78 -8.26 -38.16
N CYS A 62 -4.26 -8.57 -36.95
CA CYS A 62 -5.56 -8.12 -36.46
C CYS A 62 -5.50 -6.59 -36.31
N LYS A 63 -5.60 -5.87 -37.44
CA LYS A 63 -5.73 -4.41 -37.49
C LYS A 63 -7.18 -4.06 -37.23
N SER A 64 -7.65 -4.35 -36.03
CA SER A 64 -8.80 -3.61 -35.51
C SER A 64 -8.37 -2.15 -35.42
N PRO A 65 -9.15 -1.19 -35.98
CA PRO A 65 -8.86 0.22 -35.76
C PRO A 65 -8.85 0.48 -34.25
N ILE A 66 -7.84 1.21 -33.76
CA ILE A 66 -7.84 1.70 -32.38
C ILE A 66 -8.98 2.71 -32.30
N VAL A 67 -10.15 2.27 -31.84
CA VAL A 67 -11.30 3.14 -31.59
C VAL A 67 -11.06 3.84 -30.26
N ASP A 68 -11.18 5.16 -30.26
CA ASP A 68 -11.14 5.95 -29.02
C ASP A 68 -12.45 5.73 -28.25
N LEU A 69 -12.38 5.00 -27.13
CA LEU A 69 -13.55 4.61 -26.33
C LEU A 69 -13.96 5.68 -25.31
N VAL A 70 -13.34 6.85 -25.32
CA VAL A 70 -13.63 7.92 -24.37
C VAL A 70 -15.09 8.38 -24.50
N GLY A 71 -15.82 8.36 -23.38
CA GLY A 71 -17.23 8.71 -23.31
C GLY A 71 -18.19 7.59 -23.71
N GLU A 72 -17.69 6.44 -24.21
CA GLU A 72 -18.54 5.30 -24.54
C GLU A 72 -19.10 4.65 -23.26
N SER A 73 -20.38 4.25 -23.33
CA SER A 73 -21.08 3.59 -22.23
C SER A 73 -21.55 2.19 -22.63
N CYS A 74 -21.31 1.22 -21.76
CA CYS A 74 -21.89 -0.12 -21.83
C CYS A 74 -22.97 -0.27 -20.75
N GLU A 75 -24.14 -0.81 -21.11
CA GLU A 75 -25.28 -1.00 -20.19
C GLU A 75 -24.91 -1.69 -18.87
N ARG A 76 -24.00 -2.68 -18.93
CA ARG A 76 -23.53 -3.44 -17.75
C ARG A 76 -22.13 -3.03 -17.28
N GLY A 77 -21.38 -2.29 -18.10
CA GLY A 77 -19.97 -1.96 -17.87
C GLY A 77 -19.72 -0.52 -17.41
N GLY A 78 -20.73 0.35 -17.47
CA GLY A 78 -20.60 1.76 -17.15
C GLY A 78 -19.99 2.58 -18.29
N THR A 79 -19.52 3.79 -17.96
CA THR A 79 -18.98 4.76 -18.92
C THR A 79 -17.47 4.92 -18.75
N ILE A 80 -16.72 4.89 -19.84
CA ILE A 80 -15.31 5.30 -19.85
C ILE A 80 -15.25 6.83 -19.82
N LEU A 81 -14.65 7.40 -18.78
CA LEU A 81 -14.70 8.84 -18.55
C LEU A 81 -13.78 9.61 -19.50
N ASP A 82 -14.25 10.78 -19.96
CA ASP A 82 -13.37 11.81 -20.54
C ASP A 82 -12.69 12.57 -19.41
N GLU A 83 -11.61 11.99 -18.89
CA GLU A 83 -10.86 12.52 -17.75
C GLU A 83 -10.39 13.95 -17.99
N LYS A 84 -9.93 14.27 -19.21
CA LYS A 84 -9.43 15.59 -19.58
C LYS A 84 -10.53 16.64 -19.53
N ALA A 85 -11.69 16.35 -20.15
CA ALA A 85 -12.82 17.28 -20.10
C ALA A 85 -13.37 17.43 -18.68
N MET A 86 -13.39 16.35 -17.89
CA MET A 86 -13.83 16.41 -16.49
C MET A 86 -12.92 17.30 -15.64
N ILE A 87 -11.60 17.10 -15.70
CA ILE A 87 -10.62 17.94 -14.98
C ILE A 87 -10.78 19.42 -15.38
N GLN A 88 -10.97 19.72 -16.67
CA GLN A 88 -11.20 21.10 -17.12
C GLN A 88 -12.51 21.70 -16.55
N ARG A 89 -13.57 20.89 -16.42
CA ARG A 89 -14.87 21.34 -15.87
C ARG A 89 -14.83 21.61 -14.38
N GLN A 90 -13.94 20.95 -13.63
CA GLN A 90 -13.81 21.15 -12.18
C GLN A 90 -13.45 22.60 -11.82
N LYS A 91 -12.77 23.33 -12.72
CA LYS A 91 -12.30 24.71 -12.49
C LYS A 91 -11.55 24.89 -11.17
N PHE A 92 -10.84 23.85 -10.73
CA PHE A 92 -10.01 23.93 -9.53
C PHE A 92 -8.92 25.00 -9.73
N PRO A 93 -8.63 25.87 -8.75
CA PRO A 93 -7.73 27.02 -8.94
C PRO A 93 -6.30 26.66 -9.37
N ILE A 94 -5.88 25.42 -9.09
CA ILE A 94 -4.55 24.92 -9.41
C ILE A 94 -4.67 23.92 -10.55
N GLY A 95 -3.94 24.18 -11.64
CA GLY A 95 -3.93 23.29 -12.81
C GLY A 95 -3.34 21.91 -12.51
N PRO A 96 -3.64 20.89 -13.34
CA PRO A 96 -3.30 19.50 -13.06
C PRO A 96 -1.78 19.25 -12.97
N ASP A 97 -0.99 19.84 -13.88
CA ASP A 97 0.47 19.69 -13.86
C ASP A 97 1.09 20.30 -12.59
N GLU A 98 0.51 21.42 -12.12
CA GLU A 98 0.95 22.10 -10.91
C GLU A 98 0.57 21.32 -9.65
N LEU A 99 -0.61 20.69 -9.62
CA LEU A 99 -1.01 19.75 -8.56
C LEU A 99 -0.03 18.57 -8.47
N ILE A 100 0.32 17.96 -9.60
CA ILE A 100 1.29 16.86 -9.64
C ILE A 100 2.67 17.34 -9.17
N ARG A 101 3.10 18.53 -9.59
CA ARG A 101 4.37 19.13 -9.15
C ARG A 101 4.38 19.35 -7.63
N LYS A 102 3.29 19.87 -7.07
CA LYS A 102 3.12 20.04 -5.62
C LYS A 102 3.14 18.72 -4.89
N ALA A 103 2.45 17.68 -5.37
CA ALA A 103 2.48 16.34 -4.78
C ALA A 103 3.91 15.78 -4.72
N LYS A 104 4.65 15.85 -5.83
CA LYS A 104 6.07 15.43 -5.86
C LYS A 104 6.94 16.22 -4.89
N TYR A 105 6.71 17.54 -4.77
CA TYR A 105 7.43 18.38 -3.81
C TYR A 105 7.14 17.96 -2.36
N VAL A 106 5.88 17.76 -2.00
CA VAL A 106 5.47 17.28 -0.67
C VAL A 106 6.11 15.93 -0.35
N LEU A 107 6.14 14.99 -1.30
CA LEU A 107 6.80 13.69 -1.12
C LEU A 107 8.30 13.82 -0.86
N LYS A 108 8.98 14.75 -1.54
CA LYS A 108 10.40 15.07 -1.28
C LYS A 108 10.63 15.66 0.11
N LYS A 109 9.60 16.24 0.73
CA LYS A 109 9.61 16.79 2.09
C LYS A 109 9.08 15.79 3.12
N ASP A 110 9.33 14.51 2.91
CA ASP A 110 8.84 13.42 3.77
C ASP A 110 7.32 13.52 4.00
N THR A 111 6.57 13.54 2.90
CA THR A 111 5.12 13.75 2.91
C THR A 111 4.63 15.06 3.58
N GLY A 112 5.53 16.02 3.77
CA GLY A 112 5.30 17.31 4.43
C GLY A 112 5.72 17.36 5.89
N VAL A 113 6.23 16.25 6.47
CA VAL A 113 6.76 16.22 7.86
C VAL A 113 7.92 17.19 8.02
N LEU A 114 8.80 17.32 7.01
CA LEU A 114 9.94 18.25 7.05
C LEU A 114 9.53 19.71 6.82
N GLU A 115 8.31 19.98 6.37
CA GLU A 115 7.80 21.32 6.11
C GLU A 115 6.28 21.38 6.42
N PRO A 116 5.86 21.36 7.71
CA PRO A 116 4.44 21.21 8.09
C PRO A 116 3.53 22.36 7.67
N THR A 117 4.08 23.46 7.14
CA THR A 117 3.34 24.56 6.51
C THR A 117 2.71 24.16 5.18
N LEU A 118 3.15 23.05 4.58
CA LEU A 118 2.55 22.46 3.38
C LEU A 118 1.19 21.81 3.65
N TRP A 119 0.85 21.55 4.91
CA TRP A 119 -0.43 20.97 5.30
C TRP A 119 -1.46 22.05 5.63
N ALA A 120 -2.71 21.78 5.28
CA ALA A 120 -3.86 22.56 5.70
C ALA A 120 -4.06 22.43 7.21
N ASP A 121 -4.82 23.36 7.79
CA ASP A 121 -5.10 23.34 9.22
C ASP A 121 -6.03 22.18 9.59
N ASP A 122 -6.90 21.77 8.65
CA ASP A 122 -7.80 20.61 8.73
C ASP A 122 -7.22 19.35 8.07
N PHE A 123 -5.88 19.19 8.10
CA PHE A 123 -5.21 18.03 7.53
C PHE A 123 -5.64 16.70 8.18
N GLU A 124 -5.88 15.70 7.34
CA GLU A 124 -6.19 14.32 7.72
C GLU A 124 -5.25 13.30 7.07
N PHE A 125 -4.76 12.35 7.85
CA PHE A 125 -4.04 11.17 7.38
C PHE A 125 -4.91 9.92 7.50
N CYS A 126 -4.96 9.10 6.45
CA CYS A 126 -5.70 7.84 6.46
C CYS A 126 -4.96 6.70 5.74
N ALA A 127 -4.93 5.54 6.36
CA ALA A 127 -4.39 4.30 5.82
C ALA A 127 -5.37 3.15 6.08
N PRO A 128 -5.21 1.97 5.45
CA PRO A 128 -6.17 0.87 5.58
C PRO A 128 -6.50 0.43 7.02
N ILE A 129 -5.58 0.65 7.96
CA ILE A 129 -5.73 0.24 9.37
C ILE A 129 -5.59 1.42 10.34
N VAL A 130 -4.93 2.51 9.92
CA VAL A 130 -4.59 3.63 10.79
C VAL A 130 -5.29 4.88 10.29
N GLY A 131 -5.96 5.58 11.19
CA GLY A 131 -6.65 6.84 10.92
C GLY A 131 -8.18 6.73 10.92
N PRO A 132 -8.88 7.83 10.65
CA PRO A 132 -8.32 9.15 10.32
C PRO A 132 -7.51 9.76 11.48
N LEU A 133 -6.37 10.40 11.19
CA LEU A 133 -5.53 11.10 12.17
C LEU A 133 -5.38 12.57 11.78
N GLY A 134 -5.46 13.47 12.77
CA GLY A 134 -5.15 14.88 12.57
C GLY A 134 -3.64 15.16 12.47
N LYS A 135 -3.30 16.41 12.16
CA LYS A 135 -1.90 16.89 12.02
C LYS A 135 -1.00 16.54 13.21
N GLU A 136 -1.43 16.86 14.43
CA GLU A 136 -0.62 16.66 15.65
C GLU A 136 -0.45 15.17 15.98
N GLU A 137 -1.53 14.40 15.83
CA GLU A 137 -1.53 12.95 16.03
C GLU A 137 -0.59 12.25 15.04
N PHE A 138 -0.65 12.67 13.77
CA PHE A 138 0.21 12.12 12.73
C PHE A 138 1.69 12.45 12.97
N LEU A 139 2.04 13.70 13.35
CA LEU A 139 3.43 14.06 13.66
C LEU A 139 3.97 13.28 14.87
N THR A 140 3.13 13.09 15.88
CA THR A 140 3.48 12.29 17.06
C THR A 140 3.73 10.82 16.66
N ALA A 141 2.86 10.25 15.82
CA ALA A 141 3.00 8.88 15.33
C ALA A 141 4.24 8.71 14.43
N ALA A 142 4.48 9.64 13.50
CA ALA A 142 5.63 9.64 12.62
C ALA A 142 6.96 9.79 13.40
N GLY A 143 6.98 10.65 14.43
CA GLY A 143 8.15 10.83 15.30
C GLY A 143 8.45 9.66 16.24
N SER A 144 7.48 8.76 16.46
CA SER A 144 7.64 7.61 17.38
C SER A 144 8.43 6.44 16.79
N PHE A 145 8.57 6.38 15.46
CA PHE A 145 9.26 5.30 14.77
C PHE A 145 10.31 5.87 13.82
N ASP A 146 11.59 5.65 14.14
CA ASP A 146 12.70 6.01 13.25
C ASP A 146 12.85 4.94 12.16
N VAL A 147 11.91 4.96 11.21
CA VAL A 147 11.86 4.04 10.07
C VAL A 147 13.12 4.19 9.22
N TYR A 148 13.64 5.40 9.08
CA TYR A 148 14.82 5.70 8.28
C TYR A 148 16.10 5.15 8.90
N LYS A 149 16.20 5.12 10.23
CA LYS A 149 17.27 4.39 10.90
C LYS A 149 17.14 2.89 10.69
N ALA A 150 15.94 2.33 10.83
CA ALA A 150 15.73 0.89 10.65
C ALA A 150 15.99 0.42 9.20
N PHE A 151 15.62 1.25 8.23
CA PHE A 151 15.74 1.02 6.78
C PHE A 151 16.46 2.21 6.10
N PRO A 152 17.80 2.30 6.18
CA PRO A 152 18.56 3.42 5.60
C PRO A 152 18.48 3.52 4.07
N ASP A 153 18.20 2.42 3.39
CA ASP A 153 18.00 2.31 1.93
C ASP A 153 16.51 2.36 1.54
N PHE A 154 15.65 2.88 2.43
CA PHE A 154 14.22 3.03 2.18
C PHE A 154 13.96 3.84 0.91
N ASP A 155 13.27 3.21 -0.05
CA ASP A 155 12.90 3.83 -1.32
C ASP A 155 11.46 3.49 -1.66
N ASN A 156 10.61 4.53 -1.72
CA ASN A 156 9.20 4.41 -2.07
C ASN A 156 8.98 4.11 -3.56
N ARG A 157 9.90 4.49 -4.46
CA ARG A 157 9.76 4.35 -5.92
C ARG A 157 8.40 4.84 -6.43
N TYR A 158 8.14 6.14 -6.30
CA TYR A 158 6.88 6.77 -6.72
C TYR A 158 6.75 6.84 -8.25
N PHE A 159 5.58 6.53 -8.81
CA PHE A 159 5.29 6.64 -10.24
C PHE A 159 3.79 6.79 -10.56
N GLY A 160 3.45 7.04 -11.82
CA GLY A 160 2.06 7.03 -12.29
C GLY A 160 1.16 8.09 -11.63
N PHE A 161 1.64 9.33 -11.54
CA PHE A 161 0.87 10.45 -10.99
C PHE A 161 -0.25 10.86 -11.93
N THR A 162 -1.48 10.95 -11.42
CA THR A 162 -2.67 11.41 -12.15
C THR A 162 -3.53 12.29 -11.25
N VAL A 163 -4.22 13.27 -11.84
CA VAL A 163 -5.23 14.07 -11.13
C VAL A 163 -6.56 13.35 -11.22
N ASP A 164 -7.31 13.34 -10.13
CA ASP A 164 -8.62 12.72 -10.08
C ASP A 164 -9.64 13.50 -10.93
N PRO A 165 -10.29 12.88 -11.93
CA PRO A 165 -11.30 13.53 -12.76
C PRO A 165 -12.63 13.77 -12.04
N LEU A 166 -12.87 13.12 -10.90
CA LEU A 166 -14.10 13.17 -10.11
C LEU A 166 -13.96 13.99 -8.82
N GLU A 167 -12.78 14.00 -8.21
CA GLU A 167 -12.53 14.72 -6.96
C GLU A 167 -11.51 15.87 -7.14
N PRO A 168 -11.96 17.14 -7.17
CA PRO A 168 -11.08 18.28 -7.37
C PRO A 168 -9.93 18.35 -6.35
N GLY A 169 -8.74 18.66 -6.85
CA GLY A 169 -7.54 18.81 -6.02
C GLY A 169 -6.90 17.50 -5.58
N ARG A 170 -7.45 16.31 -5.91
CA ARG A 170 -6.82 15.03 -5.58
C ARG A 170 -5.83 14.58 -6.66
N VAL A 171 -4.68 14.10 -6.20
CA VAL A 171 -3.64 13.46 -7.02
C VAL A 171 -3.47 12.03 -6.54
N TRP A 172 -3.64 11.06 -7.44
CA TRP A 172 -3.34 9.65 -7.23
C TRP A 172 -1.95 9.32 -7.75
N PHE A 173 -1.25 8.41 -7.09
CA PHE A 173 0.04 7.91 -7.56
C PHE A 173 0.34 6.53 -6.97
N PHE A 174 1.22 5.79 -7.66
CA PHE A 174 1.64 4.46 -7.25
C PHE A 174 2.96 4.50 -6.47
N VAL A 175 3.11 3.50 -5.60
CA VAL A 175 4.29 3.27 -4.76
C VAL A 175 4.69 1.80 -4.86
N ARG A 176 5.99 1.53 -4.95
CA ARG A 176 6.55 0.18 -4.87
C ARG A 176 7.71 0.18 -3.87
N LEU A 177 7.39 0.30 -2.59
CA LEU A 177 8.40 0.51 -1.55
C LEU A 177 9.35 -0.70 -1.41
N VAL A 178 10.65 -0.44 -1.26
CA VAL A 178 11.68 -1.40 -0.83
C VAL A 178 12.47 -0.84 0.35
N GLY A 179 12.96 -1.72 1.22
CA GLY A 179 13.96 -1.36 2.23
C GLY A 179 14.59 -2.59 2.86
N THR A 180 15.85 -2.46 3.28
CA THR A 180 16.62 -3.50 3.95
C THR A 180 16.81 -3.15 5.42
N ASN A 181 16.46 -4.07 6.33
CA ASN A 181 16.64 -3.84 7.76
C ASN A 181 18.11 -4.00 8.17
N THR A 182 18.89 -2.93 7.97
CA THR A 182 20.30 -2.82 8.34
C THR A 182 20.54 -2.00 9.61
N GLY A 183 19.53 -1.26 10.10
CA GLY A 183 19.64 -0.50 11.35
C GLY A 183 18.96 -1.10 12.57
N GLY A 184 18.27 -2.23 12.41
CA GLY A 184 17.50 -2.86 13.50
C GLY A 184 16.13 -2.22 13.68
N LEU A 185 15.20 -2.96 14.27
CA LEU A 185 13.81 -2.54 14.39
C LEU A 185 13.21 -3.11 15.70
N PHE A 186 12.40 -2.31 16.39
CA PHE A 186 11.79 -2.64 17.69
C PHE A 186 12.81 -3.13 18.75
N GLY A 187 13.98 -2.49 18.82
CA GLY A 187 15.06 -2.87 19.75
C GLY A 187 15.78 -4.17 19.38
N ARG A 188 15.44 -4.79 18.26
CA ARG A 188 16.14 -5.98 17.74
C ARG A 188 17.30 -5.57 16.84
N ALA A 189 18.37 -6.36 16.87
CA ALA A 189 19.50 -6.21 15.97
C ALA A 189 19.04 -6.29 14.48
N PRO A 190 19.76 -5.62 13.57
CA PRO A 190 19.50 -5.74 12.14
C PRO A 190 19.57 -7.19 11.69
N ASN A 191 18.68 -7.57 10.77
CA ASN A 191 18.61 -8.92 10.24
C ASN A 191 18.94 -8.99 8.74
N ASN A 192 19.25 -7.84 8.12
CA ASN A 192 19.61 -7.69 6.71
C ASN A 192 18.59 -8.29 5.72
N ARG A 193 17.34 -8.48 6.16
CA ARG A 193 16.27 -8.92 5.27
C ARG A 193 15.72 -7.73 4.50
N VAL A 194 15.41 -7.98 3.25
CA VAL A 194 14.77 -7.02 2.34
C VAL A 194 13.26 -7.18 2.45
N ALA A 195 12.55 -6.07 2.65
CA ALA A 195 11.12 -6.00 2.45
C ALA A 195 10.84 -5.38 1.07
N GLU A 196 10.05 -6.07 0.28
CA GLU A 196 9.55 -5.60 -1.02
C GLU A 196 8.03 -5.57 -0.96
N LEU A 197 7.46 -4.36 -0.91
CA LEU A 197 6.01 -4.20 -0.78
C LEU A 197 5.32 -4.41 -2.13
N PRO A 198 4.04 -4.84 -2.10
CA PRO A 198 3.21 -4.85 -3.29
C PRO A 198 3.07 -3.44 -3.88
N PRO A 199 2.63 -3.34 -5.14
CA PRO A 199 2.16 -2.09 -5.69
C PRO A 199 1.05 -1.53 -4.80
N GLN A 200 1.18 -0.26 -4.44
CA GLN A 200 0.21 0.46 -3.64
C GLN A 200 -0.22 1.72 -4.36
N VAL A 201 -1.43 2.17 -4.08
CA VAL A 201 -1.94 3.48 -4.49
C VAL A 201 -1.96 4.39 -3.27
N PHE A 202 -1.37 5.55 -3.42
CA PHE A 202 -1.38 6.64 -2.46
C PHE A 202 -2.12 7.81 -3.11
N SER A 203 -2.60 8.74 -2.27
CA SER A 203 -3.14 9.99 -2.79
C SER A 203 -2.86 11.17 -1.88
N MET A 204 -2.87 12.35 -2.48
CA MET A 204 -2.87 13.63 -1.78
C MET A 204 -4.01 14.49 -2.29
N LYS A 205 -4.84 14.99 -1.40
CA LYS A 205 -5.85 16.01 -1.71
C LYS A 205 -5.36 17.37 -1.29
N PHE A 206 -5.37 18.31 -2.23
CA PHE A 206 -5.01 19.70 -2.01
C PHE A 206 -6.27 20.56 -1.81
N ASN A 207 -6.17 21.56 -0.95
CA ASN A 207 -7.15 22.65 -0.91
C ASN A 207 -6.84 23.72 -1.99
N GLU A 208 -7.69 24.74 -2.09
CA GLU A 208 -7.57 25.78 -3.12
C GLU A 208 -6.28 26.60 -2.99
N GLU A 209 -5.73 26.74 -1.78
CA GLU A 209 -4.43 27.38 -1.53
C GLU A 209 -3.23 26.47 -1.88
N GLY A 210 -3.49 25.22 -2.24
CA GLY A 210 -2.47 24.23 -2.61
C GLY A 210 -1.71 23.68 -1.42
N LYS A 211 -2.34 23.64 -0.24
CA LYS A 211 -1.93 22.89 0.94
C LYS A 211 -2.58 21.52 0.96
N VAL A 212 -1.89 20.53 1.53
CA VAL A 212 -2.41 19.15 1.65
C VAL A 212 -3.47 19.10 2.73
N LYS A 213 -4.69 18.74 2.34
CA LYS A 213 -5.83 18.50 3.24
C LYS A 213 -5.97 17.03 3.60
N GLU A 214 -5.60 16.11 2.70
CA GLU A 214 -5.69 14.68 2.97
C GLU A 214 -4.48 13.95 2.40
N LEU A 215 -3.92 13.02 3.18
CA LEU A 215 -2.89 12.09 2.75
C LEU A 215 -3.37 10.66 2.96
N THR A 216 -3.49 9.89 1.88
CA THR A 216 -3.82 8.46 1.95
C THR A 216 -2.65 7.60 1.51
N VAL A 217 -2.33 6.57 2.29
CA VAL A 217 -1.17 5.71 2.06
C VAL A 217 -1.48 4.25 2.33
N GLY A 218 -0.71 3.35 1.70
CA GLY A 218 -0.68 1.94 2.09
C GLY A 218 -1.73 1.04 1.42
N TYR A 219 -2.51 1.54 0.46
CA TYR A 219 -3.56 0.74 -0.20
C TYR A 219 -2.97 -0.18 -1.27
N SER A 220 -2.71 -1.44 -0.91
CA SER A 220 -2.21 -2.46 -1.83
C SER A 220 -3.20 -2.77 -2.95
N VAL A 221 -2.75 -2.67 -4.21
CA VAL A 221 -3.57 -2.97 -5.39
C VAL A 221 -3.32 -4.34 -6.01
N ASP A 222 -2.18 -4.99 -5.68
CA ASP A 222 -1.97 -6.41 -6.00
C ASP A 222 -1.21 -7.13 -4.89
N ARG A 223 -1.96 -7.89 -4.07
CA ARG A 223 -1.42 -8.63 -2.91
C ARG A 223 -0.48 -9.78 -3.27
N ARG A 224 -0.41 -10.17 -4.54
CA ARG A 224 0.40 -11.32 -5.01
C ARG A 224 1.85 -10.92 -5.32
N GLN A 225 2.12 -9.62 -5.39
CA GLN A 225 3.45 -9.09 -5.66
C GLN A 225 4.18 -8.73 -4.35
N GLY A 226 5.51 -8.77 -4.40
CA GLY A 226 6.35 -8.53 -3.22
C GLY A 226 6.37 -9.70 -2.24
N ASN A 227 6.95 -9.46 -1.06
CA ASN A 227 7.15 -10.48 -0.03
C ASN A 227 6.36 -10.22 1.26
N THR A 228 5.43 -9.26 1.25
CA THR A 228 4.69 -8.82 2.45
C THR A 228 3.31 -9.45 2.62
N GLY A 229 2.94 -10.40 1.75
CA GLY A 229 1.62 -11.02 1.76
C GLY A 229 0.46 -10.05 1.47
N GLY A 230 0.76 -8.95 0.78
CA GLY A 230 -0.22 -7.91 0.44
C GLY A 230 -0.35 -6.79 1.47
N LEU A 231 0.41 -6.82 2.56
CA LEU A 231 0.45 -5.71 3.51
C LEU A 231 1.18 -4.51 2.90
N GLY A 232 0.56 -3.34 2.98
CA GLY A 232 1.12 -2.05 2.58
C GLY A 232 1.67 -1.25 3.76
N GLY A 233 2.20 -0.06 3.45
CA GLY A 233 2.75 0.88 4.43
C GLY A 233 3.82 0.28 5.34
N LEU A 234 3.98 0.85 6.53
CA LEU A 234 4.96 0.37 7.50
C LEU A 234 4.70 -1.08 7.96
N PHE A 235 3.44 -1.52 7.97
CA PHE A 235 3.10 -2.89 8.36
C PHE A 235 3.66 -3.91 7.36
N GLY A 236 3.62 -3.58 6.06
CA GLY A 236 4.28 -4.34 5.02
C GLY A 236 5.79 -4.45 5.23
N LEU A 237 6.46 -3.33 5.53
CA LEU A 237 7.91 -3.33 5.83
C LEU A 237 8.26 -4.26 6.99
N PHE A 238 7.56 -4.10 8.11
CA PHE A 238 7.82 -4.88 9.32
C PHE A 238 7.58 -6.37 9.07
N TYR A 239 6.49 -6.72 8.39
CA TYR A 239 6.19 -8.09 8.03
C TYR A 239 7.22 -8.69 7.06
N GLY A 240 7.60 -7.94 6.01
CA GLY A 240 8.55 -8.38 4.98
C GLY A 240 9.93 -8.77 5.55
N VAL A 241 10.38 -8.07 6.59
CA VAL A 241 11.63 -8.43 7.31
C VAL A 241 11.43 -9.47 8.41
N GLY A 242 10.24 -10.07 8.52
CA GLY A 242 9.91 -11.11 9.50
C GLY A 242 9.71 -10.58 10.92
N GLN A 243 9.41 -9.29 11.08
CA GLN A 243 9.16 -8.62 12.35
C GLN A 243 7.78 -7.96 12.38
N GLY A 244 6.79 -8.63 11.77
CA GLY A 244 5.41 -8.16 11.70
C GLY A 244 4.78 -7.94 13.08
N LEU A 245 3.78 -7.07 13.13
CA LEU A 245 3.14 -6.69 14.38
C LEU A 245 2.25 -7.83 14.93
N PRO A 246 2.14 -7.97 16.26
CA PRO A 246 1.51 -9.13 16.88
C PRO A 246 -0.02 -9.07 16.95
N PHE A 247 -0.70 -8.24 16.15
CA PHE A 247 -2.16 -8.13 16.08
C PHE A 247 -2.71 -8.64 14.74
N PRO A 248 -4.00 -9.05 14.67
CA PRO A 248 -4.60 -9.66 13.48
C PRO A 248 -4.51 -8.82 12.21
N GLU A 249 -4.76 -7.52 12.31
CA GLU A 249 -4.79 -6.56 11.19
C GLU A 249 -3.40 -6.35 10.58
N GLY A 250 -2.34 -6.57 11.37
CA GLY A 250 -0.94 -6.49 10.93
C GLY A 250 -0.45 -7.75 10.22
N ARG A 251 -1.34 -8.67 9.86
CA ARG A 251 -1.03 -9.93 9.20
C ARG A 251 -1.66 -10.00 7.81
N PRO A 252 -1.03 -10.71 6.85
CA PRO A 252 -1.62 -10.96 5.55
C PRO A 252 -3.00 -11.58 5.64
N TYR A 253 -3.88 -11.18 4.71
CA TYR A 253 -5.19 -11.79 4.58
C TYR A 253 -5.10 -13.32 4.43
N ARG A 254 -5.97 -14.03 5.14
CA ARG A 254 -6.15 -15.48 5.02
C ARG A 254 -7.63 -15.77 4.82
N LEU A 255 -7.92 -16.71 3.93
CA LEU A 255 -9.27 -17.21 3.73
C LEU A 255 -9.77 -17.85 5.02
N SER A 256 -10.98 -17.48 5.45
CA SER A 256 -11.63 -18.15 6.57
C SER A 256 -11.92 -19.61 6.23
N TRP A 257 -11.96 -20.46 7.24
CA TRP A 257 -12.26 -21.88 7.01
C TRP A 257 -13.67 -22.07 6.44
N GLN A 258 -14.64 -21.24 6.86
CA GLN A 258 -16.00 -21.24 6.31
C GLN A 258 -15.99 -20.96 4.81
N TYR A 259 -15.24 -19.94 4.38
CA TYR A 259 -15.13 -19.58 2.97
C TYR A 259 -14.46 -20.69 2.15
N ARG A 260 -13.44 -21.35 2.71
CA ARG A 260 -12.80 -22.51 2.06
C ARG A 260 -13.77 -23.66 1.84
N ILE A 261 -14.67 -23.93 2.80
CA ILE A 261 -15.70 -24.96 2.66
C ILE A 261 -16.73 -24.57 1.61
N LEU A 262 -17.23 -23.32 1.65
CA LEU A 262 -18.19 -22.83 0.67
C LEU A 262 -17.65 -22.92 -0.76
N ASN A 263 -16.38 -22.56 -0.98
CA ASN A 263 -15.74 -22.71 -2.27
C ASN A 263 -15.64 -24.18 -2.72
N ALA A 264 -15.33 -25.10 -1.80
CA ALA A 264 -15.28 -26.52 -2.10
C ALA A 264 -16.67 -27.06 -2.51
N ILE A 265 -17.72 -26.69 -1.79
CA ILE A 265 -19.10 -27.08 -2.11
C ILE A 265 -19.54 -26.50 -3.45
N GLY A 266 -19.28 -25.20 -3.70
CA GLY A 266 -19.63 -24.55 -4.96
C GLY A 266 -18.94 -25.20 -6.17
N THR A 267 -17.64 -25.50 -6.04
CA THR A 267 -16.88 -26.20 -7.09
C THR A 267 -17.42 -27.61 -7.34
N TRP A 268 -17.83 -28.31 -6.28
CA TRP A 268 -18.44 -29.64 -6.40
C TRP A 268 -19.79 -29.55 -7.10
N ALA A 269 -20.68 -28.65 -6.67
CA ALA A 269 -22.00 -28.45 -7.27
C ALA A 269 -21.93 -28.12 -8.77
N GLN A 270 -21.02 -27.23 -9.18
CA GLN A 270 -20.82 -26.88 -10.59
C GLN A 270 -20.47 -28.10 -11.46
N ARG A 271 -19.68 -29.04 -10.94
CA ARG A 271 -19.32 -30.28 -11.65
C ARG A 271 -20.50 -31.22 -11.87
N PHE A 272 -21.54 -31.15 -11.04
CA PHE A 272 -22.77 -31.95 -11.21
C PHE A 272 -23.84 -31.24 -12.05
N THR A 273 -23.87 -29.91 -12.06
CA THR A 273 -24.79 -29.16 -12.92
C THR A 273 -24.35 -29.16 -14.38
N SER A 274 -23.04 -29.07 -14.66
CA SER A 274 -22.51 -29.12 -16.04
C SER A 274 -22.64 -30.50 -16.72
N LYS A 275 -23.11 -31.53 -15.98
CA LYS A 275 -23.34 -32.89 -16.51
C LYS A 275 -24.79 -33.18 -16.88
N LYS A 276 -25.72 -32.22 -16.71
CA LYS A 276 -27.14 -32.43 -17.00
C LYS A 276 -27.60 -31.95 -18.38
N ASP A 277 -26.69 -31.39 -19.18
CA ASP A 277 -26.99 -30.81 -20.50
C ASP A 277 -26.40 -31.63 -21.68
N GLU A 278 -26.08 -32.92 -21.47
CA GLU A 278 -25.82 -33.92 -22.55
C GLU A 278 -26.98 -34.91 -22.63
#